data_AF-A0A6G8JHR5-F1
#
_entry.id   AF-A0A6G8JHR5-F1
#
_cell.length_a   1.000
_cell.length_b   1.000
_cell.length_c   1.000
_cell.angle_alpha   90.00
_cell.angle_beta   90.00
_cell.angle_gamma   90.00
#
_symmetry.space_group_name_H-M   'P 1'
#
loop_
_entity.id
_entity.type
_entity.pdbx_description
1 polymer ?
#
loop_
_entity_poly.entity_id
_entity_poly.type
_entity_poly.pdbx_seq_one_letter_code
_entity_poly.pdbx_strand_id
1 'polypeptide(L)'
;MQQYFCFILLRRRFNIMKILDTLSMALLISTISLPTMALGDSIYHSTEQGLKYKVIKKSTGKRPALGDEVEVRFTSYNSQGELLEGTLNNVPVILPISEMFSGLQQSLLLMPAGSIYEFYIPAHLGYQEEGKKAKQAVKYHIELLRINP
;
A
#
# COMPACT_ATOMS: atom_id res chain seq x y z
N MET A 1 4.67 80.69 21.21
CA MET A 1 3.31 81.09 20.79
C MET A 1 2.60 79.85 20.29
N GLN A 2 1.53 79.48 20.98
CA GLN A 2 0.40 78.63 20.53
C GLN A 2 0.69 77.20 20.01
N GLN A 3 0.34 76.17 20.80
CA GLN A 3 -0.97 75.47 20.79
C GLN A 3 -1.10 74.52 19.59
N TYR A 4 -0.99 73.20 19.79
CA TYR A 4 -2.15 72.35 20.09
C TYR A 4 -3.36 72.61 19.17
N PHE A 5 -3.22 72.45 17.85
CA PHE A 5 -4.38 72.26 16.96
C PHE A 5 -3.94 71.55 15.67
N CYS A 6 -3.74 70.23 15.73
CA CYS A 6 -4.28 69.28 14.74
C CYS A 6 -3.91 67.84 15.15
N PHE A 7 -4.38 67.43 16.34
CA PHE A 7 -4.80 66.05 16.51
C PHE A 7 -5.88 65.77 15.45
N ILE A 8 -5.92 64.54 14.92
CA ILE A 8 -6.82 64.06 13.86
C ILE A 8 -6.26 64.34 12.45
N LEU A 9 -5.23 63.60 12.00
CA LEU A 9 -5.11 63.13 10.60
C LEU A 9 -3.86 62.27 10.30
N LEU A 10 -2.99 61.97 11.27
CA LEU A 10 -1.86 61.05 11.06
C LEU A 10 -1.85 59.80 11.95
N ARG A 11 -2.90 59.59 12.76
CA ARG A 11 -3.21 58.29 13.40
C ARG A 11 -3.89 57.30 12.44
N ARG A 12 -3.70 57.51 11.13
CA ARG A 12 -4.14 56.62 10.02
C ARG A 12 -2.96 56.11 9.17
N ARG A 13 -1.72 56.31 9.63
CA ARG A 13 -0.50 55.84 8.92
C ARG A 13 0.20 54.67 9.60
N PHE A 14 -0.29 54.17 10.74
CA PHE A 14 0.39 53.12 11.52
C PHE A 14 -0.24 51.72 11.44
N ASN A 15 -1.33 51.54 10.69
CA ASN A 15 -1.99 50.23 10.52
C ASN A 15 -2.09 49.75 9.07
N ILE A 16 -1.38 50.42 8.15
CA ILE A 16 -1.33 50.03 6.73
C ILE A 16 0.00 49.34 6.36
N MET A 17 0.91 49.21 7.31
CA MET A 17 2.27 48.70 7.06
C MET A 17 2.58 47.38 7.81
N LYS A 18 1.56 46.68 8.32
CA LYS A 18 1.68 45.32 8.89
C LYS A 18 0.96 44.23 8.08
N ILE A 19 0.24 44.61 7.03
CA ILE A 19 -0.52 43.67 6.19
C ILE A 19 0.28 43.30 4.91
N LEU A 20 1.36 44.03 4.60
CA LEU A 20 2.14 43.79 3.39
C LEU A 20 3.26 42.73 3.53
N ASP A 21 3.66 42.34 4.76
CA ASP A 21 4.76 41.36 4.95
C ASP A 21 4.28 39.90 5.12
N THR A 22 2.99 39.65 5.31
CA THR A 22 2.46 38.28 5.42
C THR A 22 2.05 37.68 4.08
N LEU A 23 2.06 38.46 2.99
CA LEU A 23 1.59 38.04 1.67
C LEU A 23 2.70 37.65 0.69
N SER A 24 3.97 37.91 1.00
CA SER A 24 5.09 37.55 0.09
C SER A 24 5.74 36.18 0.38
N MET A 25 5.49 35.57 1.55
CA MET A 25 6.01 34.22 1.86
C MET A 25 5.04 33.09 1.48
N ALA A 26 3.76 33.40 1.22
CA ALA A 26 2.73 32.40 0.94
C ALA A 26 2.66 31.98 -0.55
N LEU A 27 3.29 32.73 -1.46
CA LEU A 27 3.19 32.43 -2.90
C LEU A 27 4.28 31.47 -3.43
N LEU A 28 5.39 31.29 -2.71
CA LEU A 28 6.50 30.43 -3.15
C LEU A 28 6.34 28.93 -2.80
N ILE A 29 5.34 28.56 -1.99
CA ILE A 29 5.12 27.14 -1.62
C ILE A 29 4.14 26.45 -2.59
N SER A 30 3.54 27.18 -3.54
CA SER A 30 2.51 26.65 -4.45
C SER A 30 3.05 25.81 -5.62
N THR A 31 4.37 25.69 -5.80
CA THR A 31 4.96 24.94 -6.94
C THR A 31 6.01 23.93 -6.56
N ILE A 32 6.18 23.58 -5.28
CA ILE A 32 6.87 22.33 -4.95
C ILE A 32 5.80 21.25 -4.83
N SER A 33 5.16 20.93 -5.96
CA SER A 33 4.75 19.55 -6.20
C SER A 33 6.06 18.78 -6.26
N LEU A 34 6.58 18.37 -5.09
CA LEU A 34 7.61 17.36 -5.03
C LEU A 34 7.08 16.26 -5.95
N PRO A 35 7.75 15.91 -7.07
CA PRO A 35 7.45 14.64 -7.69
C PRO A 35 7.59 13.65 -6.55
N THR A 36 6.51 12.95 -6.21
CA THR A 36 6.58 11.81 -5.31
C THR A 36 7.45 10.81 -6.02
N MET A 37 8.76 11.02 -5.95
CA MET A 37 9.77 10.04 -6.28
C MET A 37 9.54 8.99 -5.22
N ALA A 38 8.86 7.94 -5.67
CA ALA A 38 8.61 6.74 -4.92
C ALA A 38 9.93 6.27 -4.33
N LEU A 39 10.16 6.64 -3.08
CA LEU A 39 10.87 5.77 -2.18
C LEU A 39 10.03 4.50 -2.19
N GLY A 40 10.49 3.51 -2.94
CA GLY A 40 10.07 2.12 -2.86
C GLY A 40 10.46 1.55 -1.50
N ASP A 41 10.12 2.28 -0.44
CA ASP A 41 10.22 1.81 0.92
C ASP A 41 9.33 0.59 0.99
N SER A 42 9.90 -0.44 1.61
CA SER A 42 9.33 -1.76 1.73
C SER A 42 8.19 -1.76 2.74
N ILE A 43 7.21 -0.89 2.53
CA ILE A 43 6.10 -0.68 3.43
C ILE A 43 5.13 -1.82 3.18
N TYR A 44 5.09 -2.70 4.17
CA TYR A 44 4.04 -3.68 4.28
C TYR A 44 2.78 -3.00 4.81
N HIS A 45 1.68 -3.18 4.09
CA HIS A 45 0.35 -2.96 4.63
C HIS A 45 -0.02 -4.14 5.53
N SER A 46 -0.79 -3.88 6.59
CA SER A 46 -1.27 -4.91 7.49
C SER A 46 -2.79 -4.88 7.54
N THR A 47 -3.40 -6.05 7.49
CA THR A 47 -4.82 -6.24 7.78
C THR A 47 -5.05 -6.35 9.29
N GLU A 48 -6.30 -6.22 9.74
CA GLU A 48 -6.67 -6.41 11.15
C GLU A 48 -6.34 -7.82 11.67
N GLN A 49 -6.34 -8.83 10.80
CA GLN A 49 -6.04 -10.22 11.14
C GLN A 49 -4.53 -10.55 11.13
N GLY A 50 -3.68 -9.56 10.87
CA GLY A 50 -2.22 -9.71 10.88
C GLY A 50 -1.60 -10.22 9.58
N LEU A 51 -2.40 -10.49 8.54
CA LEU A 51 -1.88 -10.67 7.18
C LEU A 51 -1.19 -9.38 6.75
N LYS A 52 0.06 -9.48 6.30
CA LYS A 52 0.81 -8.35 5.75
C LYS A 52 1.03 -8.52 4.27
N TYR A 53 1.03 -7.43 3.51
CA TYR A 53 1.29 -7.48 2.08
C TYR A 53 2.03 -6.25 1.58
N LYS A 54 2.79 -6.44 0.51
CA LYS A 54 3.48 -5.40 -0.24
C LYS A 54 3.08 -5.51 -1.70
N VAL A 55 2.68 -4.38 -2.29
CA VAL A 55 2.34 -4.34 -3.72
C VAL A 55 3.64 -4.19 -4.52
N ILE A 56 3.95 -5.18 -5.35
CA ILE A 56 5.14 -5.16 -6.22
C ILE A 56 4.78 -4.55 -7.57
N LYS A 57 3.65 -4.95 -8.16
CA LYS A 57 3.09 -4.39 -9.39
C LYS A 57 1.60 -4.16 -9.20
N LYS A 58 1.18 -2.89 -9.32
CA LYS A 58 -0.24 -2.52 -9.33
C LYS A 58 -0.89 -2.85 -10.67
N SER A 59 -2.19 -3.15 -10.63
CA SER A 59 -3.05 -3.29 -11.80
C SER A 59 -4.43 -2.71 -11.49
N THR A 60 -5.17 -2.35 -12.54
CA THR A 60 -6.56 -1.85 -12.48
C THR A 60 -7.58 -2.94 -12.83
N GLY A 61 -7.14 -4.20 -12.93
CA GLY A 61 -8.01 -5.35 -13.17
C GLY A 61 -9.08 -5.56 -12.09
N LYS A 62 -10.03 -6.45 -12.37
CA LYS A 62 -11.01 -6.88 -11.37
C LYS A 62 -10.31 -7.67 -10.25
N ARG A 63 -10.89 -7.66 -9.06
CA ARG A 63 -10.51 -8.56 -7.97
C ARG A 63 -11.39 -9.81 -8.01
N PRO A 64 -10.86 -10.99 -7.68
CA PRO A 64 -11.64 -12.21 -7.64
C PRO A 64 -12.60 -12.21 -6.44
N ALA A 65 -13.61 -13.06 -6.51
CA ALA A 65 -14.50 -13.46 -5.41
C ALA A 65 -14.11 -14.84 -4.87
N LEU A 66 -14.65 -15.23 -3.71
CA LEU A 66 -14.34 -16.53 -3.08
C LEU A 66 -14.73 -17.75 -3.93
N GLY A 67 -15.71 -17.61 -4.82
CA GLY A 67 -16.17 -18.67 -5.70
C GLY A 67 -15.39 -18.80 -7.00
N ASP A 68 -14.47 -17.87 -7.28
CA ASP A 68 -13.70 -17.88 -8.52
C ASP A 68 -12.51 -18.84 -8.43
N GLU A 69 -12.06 -19.30 -9.59
CA GLU A 69 -10.73 -19.85 -9.78
C GLU A 69 -9.77 -18.76 -10.27
N VAL A 70 -8.50 -18.89 -9.93
CA VAL A 70 -7.46 -17.95 -10.36
C VAL A 70 -6.32 -18.65 -11.05
N GLU A 71 -5.83 -18.03 -12.13
CA GLU A 71 -4.60 -18.44 -12.80
C GLU A 71 -3.45 -17.62 -12.24
N VAL A 72 -2.50 -18.28 -11.59
CA VAL A 72 -1.43 -17.63 -10.84
C VAL A 72 -0.06 -18.23 -11.16
N ARG A 73 0.98 -17.41 -10.97
CA ARG A 73 2.33 -17.88 -10.68
C ARG A 73 2.66 -17.53 -9.26
N PHE A 74 3.32 -18.43 -8.54
CA PHE A 74 3.71 -18.15 -7.18
C PHE A 74 4.99 -18.84 -6.78
N THR A 75 5.65 -18.27 -5.78
CA THR A 75 6.68 -18.92 -4.98
C THR A 75 6.44 -18.61 -3.51
N SER A 76 6.81 -19.54 -2.64
CA SER A 76 6.63 -19.43 -1.20
C SER A 76 7.90 -19.82 -0.47
N TYR A 77 8.16 -19.11 0.64
CA TYR A 77 9.38 -19.24 1.42
C TYR A 77 9.04 -19.31 2.91
N ASN A 78 9.81 -20.09 3.67
CA ASN A 78 9.73 -20.05 5.13
C ASN A 78 10.42 -18.79 5.69
N SER A 79 10.39 -18.62 7.01
CA SER A 79 11.04 -17.51 7.70
C SER A 79 12.57 -17.49 7.56
N GLN A 80 13.17 -18.61 7.17
CA GLN A 80 14.62 -18.73 6.91
C GLN A 80 14.97 -18.42 5.44
N GLY A 81 13.97 -18.15 4.59
CA GLY A 81 14.17 -17.89 3.16
C GLY A 81 14.29 -19.14 2.30
N GLU A 82 14.07 -20.34 2.86
CA GLU A 82 14.08 -21.58 2.10
C GLU A 82 12.80 -21.70 1.26
N LEU A 83 12.95 -22.11 -0.01
CA LEU A 83 11.82 -22.35 -0.90
C LEU A 83 10.98 -23.53 -0.40
N LEU A 84 9.69 -23.28 -0.19
CA LEU A 84 8.72 -24.30 0.23
C LEU A 84 7.97 -24.90 -0.97
N GLU A 85 7.46 -24.03 -1.84
CA GLU A 85 6.65 -24.42 -3.00
C GLU A 85 6.62 -23.27 -4.01
N GLY A 86 6.46 -23.59 -5.29
CA GLY A 86 6.17 -22.61 -6.32
C GLY A 86 5.88 -23.26 -7.66
N THR A 87 5.43 -22.44 -8.61
CA THR A 87 5.20 -22.87 -9.99
C THR A 87 6.52 -23.22 -10.69
N LEU A 88 6.59 -24.41 -11.28
CA LEU A 88 7.77 -24.89 -11.99
C LEU A 88 7.88 -24.24 -13.38
N ASN A 89 9.09 -23.87 -13.79
CA ASN A 89 9.41 -23.36 -15.12
C ASN A 89 8.51 -22.21 -15.60
N ASN A 90 8.03 -21.35 -14.69
CA ASN A 90 7.16 -20.21 -15.00
C ASN A 90 5.80 -20.59 -15.62
N VAL A 91 5.37 -21.84 -15.46
CA VAL A 91 4.07 -22.33 -15.94
C VAL A 91 2.99 -21.94 -14.92
N PRO A 92 1.97 -21.17 -15.30
CA PRO A 92 0.87 -20.83 -14.40
C PRO A 92 0.07 -22.06 -13.97
N VAL A 93 -0.56 -21.96 -12.80
CA VAL A 93 -1.49 -22.97 -12.30
C VAL A 93 -2.86 -22.33 -12.05
N ILE A 94 -3.91 -23.10 -12.24
CA ILE A 94 -5.29 -22.70 -11.94
C ILE A 94 -5.66 -23.31 -10.60
N LEU A 95 -6.15 -22.47 -9.67
CA LEU A 95 -6.50 -22.90 -8.33
C LEU A 95 -7.83 -22.28 -7.89
N PRO A 96 -8.77 -23.07 -7.33
CA PRO A 96 -10.00 -22.55 -6.74
C PRO A 96 -9.70 -21.83 -5.42
N ILE A 97 -10.20 -20.59 -5.27
CA ILE A 97 -9.95 -19.80 -4.04
C ILE A 97 -10.58 -20.48 -2.83
N SER A 98 -11.76 -21.09 -2.99
CA SER A 98 -12.50 -21.75 -1.91
C SER A 98 -11.76 -22.89 -1.23
N GLU A 99 -10.83 -23.56 -1.92
CA GLU A 99 -10.05 -24.68 -1.38
C GLU A 99 -8.75 -24.25 -0.70
N MET A 100 -8.38 -22.98 -0.83
CA MET A 100 -7.19 -22.44 -0.19
C MET A 100 -7.41 -22.20 1.30
N PHE A 101 -6.32 -22.25 2.08
CA PHE A 101 -6.38 -21.84 3.48
C PHE A 101 -6.64 -20.33 3.62
N SER A 102 -7.17 -19.92 4.77
CA SER A 102 -7.70 -18.57 5.01
C SER A 102 -6.75 -17.44 4.62
N GLY A 103 -5.46 -17.56 4.94
CA GLY A 103 -4.46 -16.55 4.57
C GLY A 103 -4.32 -16.32 3.07
N LEU A 104 -4.35 -17.38 2.25
CA LEU A 104 -4.29 -17.23 0.80
C LEU A 104 -5.61 -16.74 0.21
N GLN A 105 -6.76 -17.17 0.76
CA GLN A 105 -8.06 -16.62 0.37
C GLN A 105 -8.07 -15.10 0.54
N GLN A 106 -7.73 -14.61 1.73
CA GLN A 106 -7.64 -13.17 1.99
C GLN A 106 -6.63 -12.46 1.08
N SER A 107 -5.49 -13.10 0.83
CA SER A 107 -4.44 -12.53 -0.03
C SER A 107 -4.93 -12.34 -1.47
N LEU A 108 -5.55 -13.36 -2.06
CA LEU A 108 -6.00 -13.33 -3.45
C LEU A 108 -7.15 -12.35 -3.69
N LEU A 109 -8.07 -12.23 -2.73
CA LEU A 109 -9.18 -11.28 -2.81
C LEU A 109 -8.72 -9.80 -2.80
N LEU A 110 -7.50 -9.52 -2.32
CA LEU A 110 -6.91 -8.18 -2.37
C LEU A 110 -6.31 -7.84 -3.74
N MET A 111 -5.99 -8.84 -4.56
CA MET A 111 -5.22 -8.70 -5.79
C MET A 111 -6.12 -8.38 -7.00
N PRO A 112 -5.91 -7.24 -7.68
CA PRO A 112 -6.43 -7.04 -9.02
C PRO A 112 -5.76 -8.00 -10.02
N ALA A 113 -6.50 -8.53 -10.99
CA ALA A 113 -5.92 -9.32 -12.07
C ALA A 113 -4.82 -8.54 -12.81
N GLY A 114 -3.70 -9.19 -13.11
CA GLY A 114 -2.48 -8.61 -13.70
C GLY A 114 -1.50 -8.00 -12.69
N SER A 115 -1.78 -8.12 -11.38
CA SER A 115 -0.93 -7.57 -10.32
C SER A 115 0.08 -8.58 -9.76
N ILE A 116 1.13 -8.06 -9.14
CA ILE A 116 2.14 -8.86 -8.42
C ILE A 116 2.23 -8.35 -6.99
N TYR A 117 2.05 -9.25 -6.03
CA TYR A 117 2.04 -8.95 -4.60
C TYR A 117 3.00 -9.88 -3.88
N GLU A 118 3.55 -9.37 -2.79
CA GLU A 118 4.25 -10.16 -1.79
C GLU A 118 3.41 -10.19 -0.52
N PHE A 119 3.16 -11.37 0.04
CA PHE A 119 2.40 -11.57 1.26
C PHE A 119 3.27 -12.19 2.34
N TYR A 120 3.07 -11.75 3.58
CA TYR A 120 3.56 -12.44 4.76
C TYR A 120 2.36 -12.93 5.55
N ILE A 121 2.17 -14.25 5.52
CA ILE A 121 1.05 -14.93 6.14
C ILE A 121 1.52 -15.45 7.50
N PRO A 122 0.98 -14.93 8.63
CA PRO A 122 1.32 -15.43 9.95
C PRO A 122 0.81 -16.87 10.15
N ALA A 123 1.43 -17.60 11.08
CA ALA A 123 1.17 -19.02 11.29
C ALA A 123 -0.33 -19.34 11.50
N HIS A 124 -1.09 -18.52 12.22
CA HIS A 124 -2.52 -18.74 12.49
C HIS A 124 -3.43 -18.57 11.27
N LEU A 125 -2.97 -17.90 10.20
CA LEU A 125 -3.67 -17.80 8.92
C LEU A 125 -3.12 -18.79 7.88
N GLY A 126 -2.03 -19.48 8.19
CA GLY A 126 -1.37 -20.44 7.29
C GLY A 126 -1.80 -21.89 7.52
N TYR A 127 -0.89 -22.81 7.22
CA TYR A 127 -1.10 -24.24 7.41
C TYR A 127 -1.14 -24.61 8.91
N GLN A 128 -2.28 -25.12 9.36
CA GLN A 128 -2.48 -25.62 10.73
C GLN A 128 -2.14 -27.10 10.89
N GLU A 129 -2.19 -27.85 9.78
CA GLU A 129 -1.94 -29.29 9.73
C GLU A 129 -0.45 -29.62 9.86
N GLU A 130 -0.15 -30.84 10.32
CA GLU A 130 1.22 -31.32 10.49
C GLU A 130 2.02 -31.34 9.18
N GLY A 131 3.32 -31.05 9.27
CA GLY A 131 4.24 -31.04 8.13
C GLY A 131 5.22 -29.88 8.16
N LYS A 132 6.06 -29.79 7.11
CA LYS A 132 7.14 -28.77 7.01
C LYS A 132 6.64 -27.32 7.01
N LYS A 133 5.35 -27.10 6.75
CA LYS A 133 4.72 -25.77 6.69
C LYS A 133 3.93 -25.43 7.94
N ALA A 134 3.78 -26.37 8.87
CA ALA A 134 2.94 -26.23 10.05
C ALA A 134 3.47 -25.14 10.99
N LYS A 135 2.56 -24.39 11.61
CA LYS A 135 2.85 -23.53 12.77
C LYS A 135 3.95 -22.48 12.55
N GLN A 136 4.21 -22.11 11.29
CA GLN A 136 5.20 -21.09 10.93
C GLN A 136 4.60 -20.06 9.98
N ALA A 137 5.17 -18.86 9.99
CA ALA A 137 4.82 -17.84 9.03
C ALA A 137 5.45 -18.16 7.66
N VAL A 138 4.72 -17.84 6.60
CA VAL A 138 5.14 -18.11 5.22
C VAL A 138 5.07 -16.83 4.41
N LYS A 139 6.13 -16.57 3.64
CA LYS A 139 6.17 -15.47 2.68
C LYS A 139 5.78 -15.99 1.29
N TYR A 140 4.84 -15.35 0.63
CA TYR A 140 4.42 -15.66 -0.73
C TYR A 140 4.76 -14.51 -1.67
N HIS A 141 5.22 -14.83 -2.87
CA HIS A 141 5.28 -13.93 -4.02
C HIS A 141 4.30 -14.44 -5.06
N ILE A 142 3.29 -13.65 -5.42
CA ILE A 142 2.18 -14.09 -6.28
C ILE A 142 2.00 -13.11 -7.42
N GLU A 143 1.98 -13.63 -8.63
CA GLU A 143 1.48 -12.95 -9.83
C GLU A 143 0.09 -13.51 -10.16
N LEU A 144 -0.94 -12.66 -10.06
CA LEU A 144 -2.30 -13.02 -10.46
C LEU A 144 -2.46 -12.68 -11.94
N LEU A 145 -2.59 -13.68 -12.81
CA LEU A 145 -2.68 -13.48 -14.26
C LEU A 145 -4.13 -13.27 -14.68
N ARG A 146 -5.02 -14.16 -14.26
CA ARG A 146 -6.42 -14.20 -14.72
C ARG A 146 -7.35 -14.70 -13.62
N ILE A 147 -8.61 -14.29 -13.74
CA ILE A 147 -9.74 -14.74 -12.89
C ILE A 147 -10.69 -15.53 -13.80
N ASN A 148 -11.10 -16.70 -13.32
CA ASN A 148 -12.05 -17.59 -13.96
C ASN A 148 -13.28 -17.69 -13.02
N PRO A 149 -14.36 -16.95 -13.29
CA PRO A 149 -15.55 -16.92 -12.46
C PRO A 149 -16.40 -18.19 -12.54
#